data_AF-A0A6I7XQT1-F1
#
_entry.id   AF-A0A6I7XQT1-F1
#
_cell.length_a   1.000
_cell.length_b   1.000
_cell.length_c   1.000
_cell.angle_alpha   90.00
_cell.angle_beta   90.00
_cell.angle_gamma   90.00
#
_symmetry.space_group_name_H-M   'P 1'
#
loop_
_entity.id
_entity.type
_entity.pdbx_description
1 polymer ?
#
loop_
_entity_poly.entity_id
_entity_poly.type
_entity_poly.pdbx_seq_one_letter_code
_entity_poly.pdbx_strand_id
1 'polypeptide(L)' 'MENKEPKQEYDLSKTYTYKEHPDKISGRCDNCGNTAFKSSIKDFIFLRECRQCGMKKII' A
#
# COMPACT_ATOMS: atom_id res chain seq x y z
N MET A 1 21.55 -4.09 13.39
CA MET A 1 20.32 -4.38 14.15
C MET A 1 19.18 -4.41 13.17
N GLU A 2 18.70 -5.60 12.84
CA GLU A 2 17.62 -5.79 11.87
C GLU A 2 16.31 -5.51 12.60
N ASN A 3 15.82 -4.27 12.49
CA ASN A 3 14.52 -3.87 13.02
C ASN A 3 13.45 -4.64 12.26
N LYS A 4 13.11 -5.84 12.74
CA LYS A 4 11.91 -6.56 12.33
C LYS A 4 10.73 -5.82 12.95
N GLU A 5 10.34 -4.73 12.31
CA GLU A 5 9.06 -4.08 12.55
C GLU A 5 7.98 -5.18 12.56
N PRO A 6 7.02 -5.14 13.48
CA PRO A 6 5.94 -6.12 13.49
C PRO A 6 5.33 -6.14 12.09
N LYS A 7 5.31 -7.32 11.46
CA LYS A 7 4.62 -7.54 10.19
C LYS A 7 3.17 -7.19 10.45
N GLN A 8 2.80 -5.97 10.10
CA GLN A 8 1.42 -5.54 10.13
C GLN A 8 0.76 -6.32 9.00
N GLU A 9 0.04 -7.36 9.36
CA GLU A 9 -0.63 -8.22 8.39
C GLU A 9 -1.76 -7.41 7.75
N TYR A 10 -1.52 -6.94 6.53
CA TYR A 10 -2.54 -6.26 5.74
C TYR A 10 -3.46 -7.30 5.11
N ASP A 11 -4.76 -7.09 5.25
CA ASP A 11 -5.77 -7.87 4.53
C ASP A 11 -5.82 -7.37 3.08
N LEU A 12 -5.27 -8.17 2.17
CA LEU A 12 -5.18 -7.85 0.73
C LEU A 12 -6.55 -7.82 0.04
N SER A 13 -7.60 -8.30 0.70
CA SER A 13 -8.97 -8.22 0.20
C SER A 13 -9.58 -6.82 0.42
N LYS A 14 -8.97 -6.01 1.29
CA LYS A 14 -9.42 -4.66 1.62
C LYS A 14 -8.65 -3.61 0.84
N THR A 15 -9.29 -2.47 0.63
CA THR A 15 -8.66 -1.26 0.12
C THR A 15 -8.54 -0.27 1.25
N TYR A 16 -7.33 0.23 1.47
CA TYR A 16 -7.04 1.20 2.51
C TYR A 16 -7.06 2.62 1.94
N THR A 17 -7.29 3.64 2.76
CA THR A 17 -7.15 5.04 2.34
C THR A 17 -5.89 5.65 2.94
N TYR A 18 -5.22 6.53 2.20
CA TYR A 18 -4.01 7.21 2.67
C TYR A 18 -4.30 8.09 3.90
N LYS A 19 -5.52 8.62 4.01
CA LYS A 19 -5.96 9.42 5.16
C LYS A 19 -5.97 8.61 6.46
N GLU A 20 -6.46 7.37 6.42
CA GLU A 20 -6.53 6.49 7.59
C GLU A 20 -5.22 5.74 7.82
N HIS A 21 -4.56 5.36 6.72
CA HIS A 21 -3.35 4.54 6.72
C HIS A 21 -2.30 5.20 5.80
N PRO A 22 -1.61 6.25 6.28
CA PRO A 22 -0.54 6.88 5.51
C PRO A 22 0.59 5.87 5.25
N ASP A 23 1.36 6.10 4.20
CA ASP A 23 2.53 5.26 3.89
C ASP A 23 3.54 5.33 5.05
N LYS A 24 3.99 4.19 5.54
CA LYS A 24 5.08 4.12 6.54
C LYS A 24 6.39 4.62 5.96
N ILE A 25 6.63 4.27 4.70
CA ILE A 25 7.77 4.71 3.90
C ILE A 25 7.24 5.14 2.54
N SER A 26 7.35 6.43 2.24
CA SER A 26 6.87 7.00 0.98
C SER A 26 7.39 6.22 -0.23
N GLY A 27 6.48 5.85 -1.13
CA GLY A 27 6.82 5.12 -2.35
C GLY A 27 7.11 3.62 -2.15
N ARG A 28 6.94 3.07 -0.94
CA ARG A 28 6.99 1.62 -0.68
C ARG A 28 5.63 1.07 -0.31
N CYS A 29 5.43 -0.21 -0.57
CA CYS A 29 4.22 -0.93 -0.19
C CYS A 29 4.32 -1.27 1.29
N ASP A 30 3.34 -0.88 2.10
CA ASP A 30 3.41 -1.12 3.55
C ASP A 30 3.37 -2.60 3.93
N ASN A 31 2.88 -3.46 3.03
CA ASN A 31 2.82 -4.91 3.25
C ASN A 31 4.11 -5.66 2.86
N CYS A 32 4.75 -5.30 1.73
CA CYS A 32 5.88 -6.09 1.19
C CYS A 32 7.13 -5.27 0.85
N GLY A 33 7.12 -3.95 1.04
CA GLY A 33 8.27 -3.08 0.79
C GLY A 33 8.61 -2.82 -0.68
N ASN A 34 7.84 -3.39 -1.62
CA ASN A 34 8.01 -3.20 -3.06
C ASN A 34 7.81 -1.73 -3.49
N THR A 35 8.46 -1.33 -4.57
CA THR A 35 8.40 0.02 -5.16
C THR A 35 7.59 0.08 -6.45
N ALA A 36 7.25 -1.07 -7.06
CA ALA A 36 6.50 -1.12 -8.31
C ALA A 36 4.97 -1.16 -8.06
N PHE A 37 4.27 -0.16 -8.62
CA PHE A 37 2.81 -0.02 -8.48
C PHE A 37 2.10 0.03 -9.84
N LYS A 38 0.83 -0.36 -9.83
CA LYS A 38 -0.13 -0.04 -10.87
C LYS A 38 -1.07 1.00 -10.29
N SER A 39 -1.24 2.11 -11.00
CA SER A 39 -2.15 3.16 -10.57
C SER A 39 -3.31 3.28 -11.55
N SER A 40 -4.50 3.57 -11.02
CA SER A 40 -5.71 3.81 -11.81
C SER A 40 -6.49 4.96 -11.20
N ILE A 41 -7.06 5.80 -12.07
CA ILE A 41 -7.94 6.90 -11.67
C ILE A 41 -9.35 6.57 -12.13
N LYS A 42 -10.31 6.65 -11.22
CA LYS A 42 -11.74 6.54 -11.54
C LYS A 42 -12.53 7.45 -10.61
N ASP A 43 -13.45 8.25 -11.16
CA ASP A 43 -14.30 9.14 -10.37
C ASP A 43 -13.50 10.05 -9.40
N PHE A 44 -12.38 10.60 -9.87
CA PHE A 44 -11.42 11.40 -9.09
C PHE A 44 -10.72 10.68 -7.93
N ILE A 45 -10.88 9.36 -7.82
CA ILE A 45 -10.20 8.51 -6.83
C ILE A 45 -8.93 7.94 -7.48
N PHE A 46 -7.78 8.19 -6.87
CA PHE A 46 -6.51 7.59 -7.28
C PHE A 46 -6.26 6.30 -6.50
N LEU A 47 -6.42 5.16 -7.15
CA LEU A 47 -6.13 3.85 -6.58
C LEU A 47 -4.72 3.41 -6.97
N ARG A 48 -3.90 3.09 -5.97
CA ARG A 48 -2.56 2.52 -6.10
C ARG A 48 -2.60 1.05 -5.66
N GLU A 49 -2.20 0.16 -6.56
CA GLU A 49 -2.10 -1.28 -6.33
C GLU A 49 -0.65 -1.74 -6.41
N CYS A 50 -0.16 -2.49 -5.41
CA CYS A 50 1.18 -3.07 -5.45
C CYS A 50 1.25 -4.21 -6.45
N ARG A 51 2.21 -4.15 -7.39
CA ARG A 51 2.36 -5.22 -8.41
C ARG A 51 2.88 -6.55 -7.86
N GLN A 52 3.42 -6.56 -6.64
CA GLN A 52 4.00 -7.77 -6.04
C GLN A 52 3.00 -8.51 -5.16
N CYS A 53 2.28 -7.80 -4.27
CA CYS A 53 1.36 -8.43 -3.34
C CYS A 53 -0.12 -8.07 -3.56
N GLY A 54 -0.44 -7.17 -4.50
CA GLY A 54 -1.82 -6.76 -4.79
C GLY A 54 -2.44 -5.83 -3.75
N MET A 55 -1.69 -5.35 -2.75
CA MET A 55 -2.20 -4.40 -1.75
C MET A 55 -2.70 -3.13 -2.44
N LYS A 56 -3.93 -2.73 -2.11
CA LYS A 56 -4.59 -1.55 -2.69
C LYS A 56 -4.68 -0.43 -1.67
N LYS A 57 -4.31 0.78 -2.09
CA LYS A 57 -4.47 2.00 -1.32
C LYS A 57 -5.03 3.11 -2.20
N ILE A 58 -6.07 3.77 -1.73
CA ILE A 58 -6.59 5.02 -2.29
C ILE A 58 -5.73 6.16 -1.75
N ILE A 59 -5.14 6.93 -2.64
CA ILE A 59 -4.36 8.14 -2.31
C ILE A 59 -5.25 9.37 -2.44
#